data_AF-A0AAV1M0Q2-F1
#
_entry.id   AF-A0AAV1M0Q2-F1
#
_cell.length_a   1.000
_cell.length_b   1.000
_cell.length_c   1.000
_cell.angle_alpha   90.00
_cell.angle_beta   90.00
_cell.angle_gamma   90.00
#
_symmetry.space_group_name_H-M   'P 1'
#
loop_
_entity.id
_entity.type
_entity.pdbx_description
1 polymer ?
#
loop_
_entity_poly.entity_id
_entity_poly.type
_entity_poly.pdbx_seq_one_letter_code
_entity_poly.pdbx_strand_id
1 'polypeptide(L)'
;MKCLACTQVIRREELLVCIRCKGTYHYKCLNITTAQFMNKNHDIKRTWCCPSCVNVTSRRIKDDTPVRKQFESTLNQTDMSCEDIIQDQRDLNESLSTEQPNTIITSSMLQCQSDKCINISLEQLSSLLDTKLNHMRSSITKEIKQEFDIAVAKLKKEFTETTDFLSAQLVEVKSDISSFSNKISLLESENKKLQAELCLLKNQTLPSTYQDLRNTITQLQVNLNERDQQALLNDLEISGIPENSNESVPHIVVAVAAKLGTQLEESDIVSASRVGNSQRFSDLNTQALGRPPRHRHIVVRLCRRVIRDELLRNARVRRGATTADLGLPSHEPRPFYLNERLTSTNRQLFGKARDIGRGLNWKYIWTKEGRIFARQSDSSKIHQLRSIADIERIFGVLSENSSK
;
A
#
# COMPACT_ATOMS: atom_id res chain seq x y z
N MET A 1 -10.52 16.16 29.11
CA MET A 1 -10.88 15.03 28.22
C MET A 1 -9.70 14.07 28.15
N LYS A 2 -9.92 12.75 28.03
CA LYS A 2 -8.84 11.76 27.93
C LYS A 2 -8.61 11.37 26.47
N CYS A 3 -7.36 11.17 26.09
CA CYS A 3 -6.99 10.72 24.75
C CYS A 3 -7.39 9.27 24.54
N LEU A 4 -8.13 8.96 23.49
CA LEU A 4 -8.50 7.58 23.15
C LEU A 4 -7.30 6.75 22.64
N ALA A 5 -6.18 7.38 22.26
CA ALA A 5 -4.97 6.68 21.83
C ALA A 5 -4.03 6.32 23.01
N CYS A 6 -3.77 7.27 23.93
CA CYS A 6 -2.81 7.05 25.02
C CYS A 6 -3.43 7.05 26.43
N THR A 7 -4.75 7.27 26.55
CA THR A 7 -5.52 7.35 27.80
C THR A 7 -5.17 8.49 28.76
N GLN A 8 -4.18 9.33 28.42
CA GLN A 8 -3.76 10.49 29.21
C GLN A 8 -4.69 11.70 29.05
N VAL A 9 -4.64 12.62 30.02
CA VAL A 9 -5.41 13.87 29.99
C VAL A 9 -4.89 14.81 28.90
N ILE A 10 -5.79 15.39 28.11
CA ILE A 10 -5.46 16.30 27.00
C ILE A 10 -5.61 17.76 27.45
N ARG A 11 -4.59 18.60 27.17
CA ARG A 11 -4.67 20.07 27.26
C ARG A 11 -5.41 20.65 26.05
N ARG A 12 -6.11 21.77 26.19
CA ARG A 12 -6.92 22.37 25.10
C ARG A 12 -6.12 22.64 23.82
N GLU A 13 -4.85 22.98 23.95
CA GLU A 13 -3.94 23.28 22.84
C GLU A 13 -3.54 22.04 22.03
N GLU A 14 -3.66 20.84 22.60
CA GLU A 14 -3.28 19.59 21.95
C GLU A 14 -4.50 18.78 21.47
N LEU A 15 -5.70 19.33 21.64
CA LEU A 15 -6.96 18.63 21.43
C LEU A 15 -7.34 18.54 19.94
N LEU A 16 -7.61 17.32 19.51
CA LEU A 16 -8.22 16.99 18.23
C LEU A 16 -9.50 16.17 18.46
N VAL A 17 -10.57 16.48 17.74
CA VAL A 17 -11.88 15.82 17.87
C VAL A 17 -12.28 15.23 16.53
N CYS A 18 -12.60 13.93 16.51
CA CYS A 18 -13.07 13.29 15.29
C CYS A 18 -14.48 13.77 14.93
N ILE A 19 -14.71 14.17 13.67
CA ILE A 19 -16.03 14.62 13.25
C ILE A 19 -17.11 13.52 13.25
N ARG A 20 -16.71 12.25 13.06
CA ARG A 20 -17.61 11.08 12.99
C ARG A 20 -17.97 10.54 14.38
N CYS A 21 -17.00 10.08 15.17
CA CYS A 21 -17.25 9.47 16.48
C CYS A 21 -17.19 10.43 17.67
N LYS A 22 -16.84 11.71 17.46
CA LYS A 22 -16.60 12.72 18.50
C LYS A 22 -15.51 12.35 19.53
N GLY A 23 -14.72 11.31 19.25
CA GLY A 23 -13.59 10.91 20.08
C GLY A 23 -12.48 11.96 20.13
N THR A 24 -11.80 12.04 21.28
CA THR A 24 -10.79 13.07 21.58
C THR A 24 -9.39 12.49 21.62
N TYR A 25 -8.44 13.17 20.99
CA TYR A 25 -7.07 12.69 20.81
C TYR A 25 -6.05 13.82 20.98
N HIS A 26 -4.81 13.48 21.38
CA HIS A 26 -3.67 14.36 21.16
C HIS A 26 -3.27 14.30 19.68
N TYR A 27 -3.00 15.44 19.04
CA TYR A 27 -2.51 15.43 17.66
C TYR A 27 -1.16 14.68 17.52
N LYS A 28 -0.29 14.75 18.55
CA LYS A 28 0.98 13.99 18.60
C LYS A 28 0.77 12.48 18.65
N CYS A 29 -0.25 11.99 19.36
CA CYS A 29 -0.57 10.56 19.41
C CYS A 29 -1.10 10.02 18.07
N LEU A 30 -1.36 10.90 17.11
CA LEU A 30 -1.82 10.58 15.76
C LEU A 30 -0.75 10.88 14.70
N ASN A 31 0.50 11.08 15.13
CA ASN A 31 1.65 11.39 14.29
C ASN A 31 1.51 12.68 13.46
N ILE A 32 0.69 13.62 13.92
CA ILE A 32 0.59 14.97 13.35
C ILE A 32 1.71 15.80 13.99
N THR A 33 2.52 16.49 13.18
CA THR A 33 3.59 17.34 13.71
C THR A 33 3.03 18.64 14.28
N THR A 34 3.75 19.26 15.21
CA THR A 34 3.44 20.59 15.75
C THR A 34 3.26 21.62 14.64
N ALA A 35 4.16 21.62 13.65
CA ALA A 35 4.11 22.52 12.50
C ALA A 35 2.84 22.31 11.65
N GLN A 36 2.46 21.06 11.37
CA GLN A 36 1.22 20.75 10.61
C GLN A 36 -0.03 21.17 11.37
N PHE A 37 -0.07 20.91 12.68
CA PHE A 37 -1.19 21.29 13.54
C PHE A 37 -1.35 22.80 13.67
N MET A 38 -0.25 23.57 13.73
CA MET A 38 -0.31 25.02 13.82
C MET A 38 -0.63 25.68 12.47
N ASN A 39 -0.06 25.18 11.37
CA ASN A 39 -0.19 25.80 10.04
C ASN A 39 -1.57 25.53 9.37
N LYS A 40 -2.25 24.45 9.76
CA LYS A 40 -3.60 24.08 9.25
C LYS A 40 -4.63 23.90 10.38
N ASN A 41 -4.43 24.59 11.49
CA ASN A 41 -5.17 24.40 12.75
C ASN A 41 -6.69 24.42 12.56
N HIS A 42 -7.19 25.34 11.75
CA HIS A 42 -8.63 25.52 11.56
C HIS A 42 -9.24 24.48 10.61
N ASP A 43 -8.55 24.13 9.53
CA ASP A 43 -9.04 23.19 8.53
C ASP A 43 -8.98 21.74 9.04
N ILE A 44 -7.90 21.39 9.74
CA ILE A 44 -7.75 20.07 10.35
C ILE A 44 -8.81 19.88 11.44
N LYS A 45 -9.03 20.87 12.33
CA LYS A 45 -10.04 20.74 13.40
C LYS A 45 -11.48 20.56 12.88
N ARG A 46 -11.78 21.04 11.67
CA ARG A 46 -13.14 20.95 11.07
C ARG A 46 -13.37 19.69 10.23
N THR A 47 -12.32 19.11 9.65
CA THR A 47 -12.47 18.01 8.67
C THR A 47 -11.91 16.68 9.16
N TRP A 48 -11.18 16.67 10.27
CA TRP A 48 -10.42 15.51 10.69
C TRP A 48 -11.29 14.35 11.22
N CYS A 49 -11.01 13.15 10.70
CA CYS A 49 -11.56 11.88 11.15
C CYS A 49 -10.47 11.01 11.77
N CYS A 50 -10.78 10.29 12.85
CA CYS A 50 -9.82 9.38 13.46
C CYS A 50 -9.57 8.13 12.60
N PRO A 51 -8.41 7.46 12.76
CA PRO A 51 -8.08 6.26 11.97
C PRO A 51 -9.16 5.18 12.01
N SER A 52 -9.79 4.98 13.17
CA SER A 52 -10.90 4.04 13.34
C SER A 52 -12.13 4.42 12.52
N CYS A 53 -12.38 5.71 12.30
CA CYS A 53 -13.51 6.20 11.53
C CYS A 53 -13.21 6.35 10.03
N VAL A 54 -11.94 6.56 9.66
CA VAL A 54 -11.48 6.58 8.27
C VAL A 54 -11.47 5.16 7.68
N ASN A 55 -11.07 4.17 8.48
CA ASN A 55 -10.99 2.76 8.05
C ASN A 55 -12.34 2.02 8.04
N VAL A 56 -13.44 2.69 8.39
CA VAL A 56 -14.78 2.18 8.14
C VAL A 56 -15.22 2.72 6.79
N THR A 57 -14.91 1.98 5.73
CA THR A 57 -15.46 2.23 4.40
C THR A 57 -16.99 2.21 4.50
N SER A 58 -17.61 3.32 4.14
CA SER A 58 -19.05 3.45 3.99
C SER A 58 -19.53 2.47 2.91
N ARG A 59 -20.20 1.39 3.31
CA ARG A 59 -21.18 0.75 2.43
C ARG A 59 -22.33 1.75 2.26
N ARG A 60 -22.40 2.43 1.11
CA ARG A 60 -23.66 2.80 0.45
C ARG A 60 -23.42 3.50 -0.91
N ILE A 61 -24.11 2.92 -1.90
CA ILE A 61 -24.78 3.53 -3.06
C ILE A 61 -23.91 3.82 -4.29
N LYS A 62 -24.40 3.26 -5.40
CA LYS A 62 -23.93 3.27 -6.79
C LYS A 62 -23.51 4.67 -7.26
N ASP A 63 -22.39 4.73 -7.98
CA ASP A 63 -22.21 5.62 -9.14
C ASP A 63 -21.11 5.04 -10.06
N ASP A 64 -21.48 4.83 -11.32
CA ASP A 64 -20.63 4.38 -12.42
C ASP A 64 -19.91 5.59 -13.04
N THR A 65 -18.59 5.72 -12.87
CA THR A 65 -17.67 6.24 -13.93
C THR A 65 -16.19 6.10 -13.50
N PRO A 66 -15.28 5.68 -14.40
CA PRO A 66 -13.85 5.58 -14.10
C PRO A 66 -13.12 6.91 -14.34
N VAL A 67 -11.79 6.92 -14.09
CA VAL A 67 -10.82 8.04 -14.27
C VAL A 67 -10.61 8.80 -12.93
N ARG A 68 -9.41 9.03 -12.38
CA ARG A 68 -8.10 9.38 -12.93
C ARG A 68 -7.03 9.14 -11.85
N LYS A 69 -5.90 8.51 -12.17
CA LYS A 69 -4.71 8.55 -11.30
C LYS A 69 -4.17 9.97 -11.28
N GLN A 70 -4.02 10.55 -10.09
CA GLN A 70 -3.33 11.82 -9.91
C GLN A 70 -1.82 11.62 -10.12
N PHE A 71 -1.28 12.49 -10.97
CA PHE A 71 0.12 12.66 -11.32
C PHE A 71 0.93 13.13 -10.10
N GLU A 72 2.03 12.45 -9.81
CA GLU A 72 3.20 13.05 -9.17
C GLU A 72 4.07 13.66 -10.28
N SER A 73 4.31 14.96 -10.23
CA SER A 73 5.22 15.66 -11.12
C SER A 73 6.58 15.83 -10.42
N THR A 74 7.56 15.04 -10.86
CA THR A 74 8.99 15.33 -10.66
C THR A 74 9.50 16.02 -11.92
N LEU A 75 10.35 17.03 -11.70
CA LEU A 75 10.95 17.93 -12.67
C LEU A 75 11.87 17.22 -13.68
N ASN A 76 11.79 17.72 -14.92
CA ASN A 76 12.81 17.89 -15.96
C ASN A 76 13.95 16.86 -16.07
N GLN A 77 14.04 16.22 -17.24
CA GLN A 77 15.23 16.30 -18.11
C GLN A 77 14.90 15.77 -19.51
N THR A 78 15.10 16.65 -20.50
CA THR A 78 15.27 16.32 -21.91
C THR A 78 16.63 15.65 -22.08
N ASP A 79 16.63 14.41 -22.56
CA ASP A 79 17.77 13.85 -23.30
C ASP A 79 17.24 13.27 -24.60
N MET A 80 17.71 13.87 -25.68
CA MET A 80 17.66 13.35 -27.02
C MET A 80 19.11 13.05 -27.38
N SER A 81 19.45 11.79 -27.59
CA SER A 81 20.63 11.39 -28.35
C SER A 81 20.30 10.16 -29.21
N CYS A 82 20.58 10.37 -30.49
CA CYS A 82 21.06 9.51 -31.58
C CYS A 82 21.26 8.00 -31.31
N GLU A 83 20.98 7.11 -32.25
CA GLU A 83 21.65 6.81 -33.53
C GLU A 83 20.72 5.78 -34.27
N ASP A 84 20.69 5.48 -35.57
CA ASP A 84 21.78 5.36 -36.54
C ASP A 84 21.28 4.85 -37.93
N ILE A 85 22.16 4.97 -38.93
CA ILE A 85 22.49 3.99 -40.01
C ILE A 85 21.84 4.08 -41.44
N ILE A 86 22.65 4.65 -42.37
CA ILE A 86 23.30 4.05 -43.59
C ILE A 86 22.61 3.94 -44.99
N GLN A 87 23.37 4.46 -46.00
CA GLN A 87 23.54 4.14 -47.46
C GLN A 87 22.31 4.25 -48.41
N ASP A 88 22.38 4.63 -49.69
CA ASP A 88 23.45 4.56 -50.70
C ASP A 88 23.14 5.47 -51.95
N GLN A 89 24.19 6.00 -52.59
CA GLN A 89 24.47 6.17 -54.05
C GLN A 89 23.56 6.83 -55.13
N ARG A 90 24.27 7.68 -55.95
CA ARG A 90 24.21 7.90 -57.43
C ARG A 90 23.00 8.65 -58.01
N ASP A 91 23.03 9.45 -59.09
CA ASP A 91 23.95 9.97 -60.13
C ASP A 91 23.32 11.33 -60.57
N LEU A 92 24.01 12.32 -61.15
CA LEU A 92 24.11 12.52 -62.61
C LEU A 92 24.83 13.86 -62.94
N ASN A 93 25.51 13.83 -64.08
CA ASN A 93 26.39 14.81 -64.72
C ASN A 93 25.67 15.91 -65.53
N GLU A 94 26.51 16.79 -66.11
CA GLU A 94 26.36 17.50 -67.41
C GLU A 94 25.72 18.90 -67.38
N SER A 95 26.27 19.97 -67.98
CA SER A 95 27.02 20.04 -69.24
C SER A 95 27.91 21.30 -69.35
N LEU A 96 29.03 21.18 -70.07
CA LEU A 96 29.76 22.27 -70.73
C LEU A 96 29.00 22.78 -71.95
N SER A 97 29.19 24.05 -72.34
CA SER A 97 29.21 24.48 -73.75
C SER A 97 30.06 25.73 -73.93
N THR A 98 31.16 25.53 -74.66
CA THR A 98 31.99 26.46 -75.42
C THR A 98 31.21 27.21 -76.51
N GLU A 99 31.62 28.42 -76.89
CA GLU A 99 31.85 28.83 -78.29
C GLU A 99 32.89 29.98 -78.36
N GLN A 100 33.77 29.93 -79.35
CA GLN A 100 34.81 30.94 -79.65
C GLN A 100 34.41 31.84 -80.86
N PRO A 101 35.31 32.60 -81.55
CA PRO A 101 35.01 33.92 -82.07
C PRO A 101 34.68 33.88 -83.58
N ASN A 102 34.35 35.02 -84.20
CA ASN A 102 34.79 35.29 -85.57
C ASN A 102 34.67 36.75 -85.99
N THR A 103 35.59 37.09 -86.88
CA THR A 103 35.93 38.39 -87.44
C THR A 103 35.21 38.59 -88.80
N ILE A 104 35.27 39.81 -89.37
CA ILE A 104 35.49 40.15 -90.81
C ILE A 104 34.38 40.95 -91.57
N ILE A 105 34.74 42.23 -91.86
CA ILE A 105 34.66 43.05 -93.12
C ILE A 105 33.33 43.66 -93.62
N THR A 106 33.37 44.97 -93.95
CA THR A 106 33.21 45.63 -95.31
C THR A 106 33.17 47.17 -95.16
N SER A 107 34.14 47.96 -95.66
CA SER A 107 34.17 48.78 -96.91
C SER A 107 33.00 49.80 -97.05
N SER A 108 33.08 51.07 -97.50
CA SER A 108 33.96 51.80 -98.43
C SER A 108 33.61 53.32 -98.49
N MET A 109 34.59 54.15 -98.87
CA MET A 109 34.58 55.46 -99.59
C MET A 109 33.43 56.49 -99.47
N LEU A 110 33.81 57.77 -99.25
CA LEU A 110 33.54 58.92 -100.15
C LEU A 110 34.34 60.18 -99.72
N GLN A 111 34.85 60.92 -100.71
CA GLN A 111 35.64 62.15 -100.62
C GLN A 111 34.80 63.38 -100.23
N CYS A 112 35.40 64.41 -99.60
CA CYS A 112 35.53 65.78 -100.15
C CYS A 112 36.31 66.71 -99.20
N GLN A 113 37.01 67.67 -99.79
CA GLN A 113 37.86 68.70 -99.17
C GLN A 113 37.03 69.83 -98.53
N SER A 114 37.46 70.34 -97.35
CA SER A 114 37.89 71.73 -97.14
C SER A 114 37.83 72.18 -95.65
N ASP A 115 38.90 72.86 -95.24
CA ASP A 115 39.02 73.92 -94.22
C ASP A 115 39.08 73.64 -92.70
N LYS A 116 40.19 74.15 -92.13
CA LYS A 116 40.55 74.41 -90.73
C LYS A 116 39.43 74.21 -89.68
N CYS A 117 39.58 73.17 -88.85
CA CYS A 117 39.15 73.15 -87.45
C CYS A 117 40.11 72.26 -86.64
N ILE A 118 40.50 72.70 -85.43
CA ILE A 118 41.28 71.91 -84.48
C ILE A 118 40.39 70.77 -84.00
N ASN A 119 40.58 69.59 -84.59
CA ASN A 119 39.78 68.40 -84.34
C ASN A 119 40.55 67.53 -83.34
N ILE A 120 40.29 67.68 -82.04
CA ILE A 120 40.72 66.66 -81.07
C ILE A 120 39.98 65.38 -81.48
N SER A 121 40.73 64.40 -81.98
CA SER A 121 40.13 63.18 -82.53
C SER A 121 39.39 62.42 -81.43
N LEU A 122 38.25 61.82 -81.79
CA LEU A 122 37.47 60.94 -80.91
C LEU A 122 38.36 59.83 -80.29
N GLU A 123 39.41 59.43 -81.02
CA GLU A 123 40.45 58.47 -80.60
C GLU A 123 41.35 58.99 -79.48
N GLN A 124 41.77 60.27 -79.53
CA GLN A 124 42.58 60.86 -78.45
C GLN A 124 41.78 61.00 -77.15
N LEU A 125 40.50 61.36 -77.23
CA LEU A 125 39.62 61.43 -76.06
C LEU A 125 39.35 60.03 -75.47
N SER A 126 39.12 59.02 -76.33
CA SER A 126 38.99 57.61 -75.94
C SER A 126 40.23 57.12 -75.20
N SER A 127 41.43 57.39 -75.74
CA SER A 127 42.69 56.91 -75.14
C SER A 127 42.95 57.50 -73.73
N LEU A 128 42.61 58.77 -73.51
CA LEU A 128 42.73 59.42 -72.20
C LEU A 128 41.67 58.91 -71.21
N LEU A 129 40.45 58.64 -71.68
CA LEU A 129 39.39 58.01 -70.88
C LEU A 129 39.75 56.57 -70.50
N ASP A 130 40.25 55.78 -71.43
CA ASP A 130 40.66 54.39 -71.20
C ASP A 130 41.83 54.31 -70.23
N THR A 131 42.83 55.19 -70.36
CA THR A 131 43.96 55.22 -69.42
C THR A 131 43.52 55.62 -68.01
N LYS A 132 42.64 56.62 -67.85
CA LYS A 132 42.08 57.00 -66.54
C LYS A 132 41.16 55.93 -65.95
N LEU A 133 40.27 55.34 -66.75
CA LEU A 133 39.36 54.26 -66.35
C LEU A 133 40.14 53.01 -65.95
N ASN A 134 41.17 52.63 -66.71
CA ASN A 134 42.01 51.48 -66.39
C ASN A 134 42.87 51.73 -65.15
N HIS A 135 43.39 52.95 -64.97
CA HIS A 135 44.13 53.30 -63.76
C HIS A 135 43.23 53.23 -62.52
N MET A 136 42.03 53.84 -62.58
CA MET A 136 41.02 53.76 -61.52
C MET A 136 40.61 52.30 -61.24
N ARG A 137 40.33 51.51 -62.28
CA ARG A 137 40.02 50.08 -62.16
C ARG A 137 41.15 49.31 -61.48
N SER A 138 42.41 49.58 -61.83
CA SER A 138 43.56 48.92 -61.22
C SER A 138 43.76 49.32 -59.75
N SER A 139 43.50 50.58 -59.42
CA SER A 139 43.63 51.09 -58.04
C SER A 139 42.54 50.50 -57.15
N ILE A 140 41.28 50.58 -57.60
CA ILE A 140 40.11 50.01 -56.90
C ILE A 140 40.27 48.50 -56.71
N THR A 141 40.70 47.76 -57.75
CA THR A 141 40.89 46.31 -57.63
C THR A 141 42.05 45.92 -56.72
N LYS A 142 43.10 46.75 -56.59
CA LYS A 142 44.19 46.52 -55.64
C LYS A 142 43.75 46.79 -54.21
N GLU A 143 43.05 47.89 -53.95
CA GLU A 143 42.52 48.22 -52.63
C GLU A 143 41.51 47.16 -52.16
N ILE A 144 40.57 46.76 -53.02
CA ILE A 144 39.61 45.70 -52.69
C ILE A 144 40.32 44.36 -52.42
N LYS A 145 41.35 44.00 -53.20
CA LYS A 145 42.13 42.79 -52.94
C LYS A 145 42.88 42.84 -51.62
N GLN A 146 43.51 43.96 -51.29
CA GLN A 146 44.22 44.11 -50.03
C GLN A 146 43.26 44.02 -48.83
N GLU A 147 42.12 44.72 -48.87
CA GLU A 147 41.10 44.63 -47.82
C GLU A 147 40.52 43.22 -47.71
N PHE A 148 40.30 42.54 -48.84
CA PHE A 148 39.83 41.16 -48.87
C PHE A 148 40.86 40.19 -48.28
N ASP A 149 42.14 40.32 -48.63
CA ASP A 149 43.21 39.46 -48.10
C ASP A 149 43.39 39.67 -46.59
N ILE A 150 43.27 40.92 -46.11
CA ILE A 150 43.29 41.24 -44.67
C ILE A 150 42.09 40.60 -43.96
N ALA A 151 40.89 40.72 -44.52
CA ALA A 151 39.68 40.12 -43.94
C ALA A 151 39.75 38.59 -43.90
N VAL A 152 40.24 37.95 -44.98
CA VAL A 152 40.43 36.50 -45.05
C VAL A 152 41.51 36.03 -44.06
N ALA A 153 42.61 36.77 -43.92
CA ALA A 153 43.65 36.44 -42.95
C ALA A 153 43.13 36.54 -41.51
N LYS A 154 42.32 37.57 -41.21
CA LYS A 154 41.70 37.75 -39.90
C LYS A 154 40.70 36.62 -39.60
N LEU A 155 39.83 36.29 -40.55
CA LEU A 155 38.88 35.18 -40.43
C LEU A 155 39.59 33.84 -40.23
N LYS A 156 40.67 33.57 -40.98
CA LYS A 156 41.47 32.35 -40.80
C LYS A 156 42.06 32.28 -39.40
N LYS A 157 42.57 33.39 -38.88
CA LYS A 157 43.15 33.46 -37.54
C LYS A 157 42.08 33.19 -36.46
N GLU A 158 40.94 33.87 -36.53
CA GLU A 158 39.82 33.66 -35.61
C GLU A 158 39.27 32.22 -35.69
N PHE A 159 39.21 31.66 -36.90
CA PHE A 159 38.83 30.27 -37.12
C PHE A 159 39.83 29.30 -36.50
N THR A 160 41.15 29.51 -36.68
CA THR A 160 42.17 28.63 -36.06
C THR A 160 42.13 28.71 -34.54
N GLU A 161 41.99 29.90 -33.96
CA GLU A 161 41.93 30.09 -32.51
C GLU A 161 40.69 29.40 -31.90
N THR A 162 39.54 29.49 -32.57
CA THR A 162 38.32 28.80 -32.14
C THR A 162 38.41 27.28 -32.31
N THR A 163 39.00 26.78 -33.41
CA THR A 163 39.20 25.33 -33.59
C THR A 163 40.19 24.75 -32.59
N ASP A 164 41.27 25.48 -32.28
CA ASP A 164 42.27 25.04 -31.31
C ASP A 164 41.66 24.98 -29.90
N PHE A 165 40.88 26.00 -29.52
CA PHE A 165 40.15 26.02 -28.25
C PHE A 165 39.16 24.85 -28.13
N LEU A 166 38.34 24.62 -29.16
CA LEU A 166 37.40 23.50 -29.17
C LEU A 166 38.11 22.15 -29.13
N SER A 167 39.25 22.01 -29.82
CA SER A 167 40.04 20.78 -29.79
C SER A 167 40.60 20.48 -28.39
N ALA A 168 41.04 21.50 -27.66
CA ALA A 168 41.51 21.36 -26.29
C ALA A 168 40.38 20.92 -25.34
N GLN A 169 39.20 21.55 -25.46
CA GLN A 169 38.01 21.15 -24.69
C GLN A 169 37.57 19.72 -25.00
N LEU A 170 37.64 19.28 -26.27
CA LEU A 170 37.32 17.90 -26.65
C LEU A 170 38.26 16.88 -26.02
N VAL A 171 39.55 17.21 -25.87
CA VAL A 171 40.53 16.33 -25.20
C VAL A 171 40.22 16.21 -23.72
N GLU A 172 39.85 17.31 -23.06
CA GLU A 172 39.47 17.33 -21.64
C GLU A 172 38.20 16.50 -21.39
N VAL A 173 37.14 16.73 -22.17
CA VAL A 173 35.88 15.96 -22.09
C VAL A 173 36.13 14.47 -22.35
N LYS A 174 37.01 14.12 -23.29
CA LYS A 174 37.39 12.72 -23.56
C LYS A 174 38.11 12.08 -22.36
N SER A 175 38.96 12.83 -21.67
CA SER A 175 39.61 12.38 -20.43
C SER A 175 38.57 12.11 -19.34
N ASP A 176 37.63 13.03 -19.14
CA ASP A 176 36.56 12.89 -18.15
C ASP A 176 35.65 11.69 -18.45
N ILE A 177 35.24 11.50 -19.71
CA ILE A 177 34.48 10.33 -20.17
C ILE A 177 35.22 9.04 -19.86
N SER A 178 36.54 9.00 -20.07
CA SER A 178 37.37 7.84 -19.76
C SER A 178 37.40 7.55 -18.25
N SER A 179 37.49 8.60 -17.43
CA SER A 179 37.47 8.47 -15.97
C SER A 179 36.11 7.98 -15.45
N PHE A 180 35.01 8.49 -16.01
CA PHE A 180 33.65 8.07 -15.66
C PHE A 180 33.37 6.65 -16.12
N SER A 181 33.81 6.26 -17.32
CA SER A 181 33.71 4.88 -17.82
C SER A 181 34.38 3.89 -16.85
N ASN A 182 35.58 4.21 -16.37
CA ASN A 182 36.26 3.39 -15.36
C ASN A 182 35.46 3.30 -14.05
N LYS A 183 34.92 4.42 -13.56
CA LYS A 183 34.11 4.44 -12.33
C LYS A 183 32.81 3.66 -12.48
N ILE A 184 32.14 3.75 -13.63
CA ILE A 184 30.95 2.98 -13.97
C ILE A 184 31.29 1.49 -13.97
N SER A 185 32.38 1.07 -14.59
CA SER A 185 32.80 -0.34 -14.61
C SER A 185 33.07 -0.90 -13.20
N LEU A 186 33.69 -0.10 -12.32
CA LEU A 186 33.93 -0.47 -10.93
C LEU A 186 32.62 -0.61 -10.15
N LEU A 187 31.72 0.38 -10.27
CA LEU A 187 30.41 0.35 -9.63
C LEU A 187 29.55 -0.82 -10.13
N GLU A 188 29.59 -1.14 -11.42
CA GLU A 188 28.93 -2.33 -11.97
C GLU A 188 29.49 -3.62 -11.37
N SER A 189 30.80 -3.69 -11.18
CA SER A 189 31.44 -4.85 -10.56
C SER A 189 31.04 -5.02 -9.09
N GLU A 190 30.95 -3.92 -8.33
CA GLU A 190 30.48 -3.93 -6.94
C GLU A 190 28.99 -4.28 -6.84
N ASN A 191 28.17 -3.74 -7.74
CA ASN A 191 26.74 -4.08 -7.81
C ASN A 191 26.54 -5.57 -8.07
N LYS A 192 27.33 -6.18 -8.96
CA LYS A 192 27.29 -7.63 -9.20
C LYS A 192 27.66 -8.44 -7.96
N LYS A 193 28.68 -8.01 -7.19
CA LYS A 193 29.07 -8.65 -5.93
C LYS A 193 27.97 -8.56 -4.88
N LEU A 194 27.40 -7.36 -4.68
CA LEU A 194 26.30 -7.14 -3.73
C LEU A 194 25.04 -7.94 -4.11
N GLN A 195 24.71 -8.01 -5.40
CA GLN A 195 23.61 -8.84 -5.89
C GLN A 195 23.84 -10.33 -5.62
N ALA A 196 25.08 -10.81 -5.78
CA ALA A 196 25.43 -12.20 -5.47
C ALA A 196 25.32 -12.50 -3.97
N GLU A 197 25.82 -11.61 -3.10
CA GLU A 197 25.67 -11.73 -1.64
C GLU A 197 24.20 -11.73 -1.21
N LEU A 198 23.39 -10.81 -1.73
CA LEU A 198 21.95 -10.76 -1.45
C LEU A 198 21.24 -12.05 -1.89
N CYS A 199 21.63 -12.62 -3.03
CA CYS A 199 21.10 -13.90 -3.50
C CYS A 199 21.45 -15.05 -2.54
N LEU A 200 22.68 -15.10 -2.06
CA LEU A 200 23.14 -16.10 -1.09
C LEU A 200 22.41 -15.96 0.25
N LEU A 201 22.31 -14.74 0.81
CA LEU A 201 21.59 -14.47 2.05
C LEU A 201 20.10 -14.84 1.96
N LYS A 202 19.46 -14.57 0.82
CA LYS A 202 18.05 -14.91 0.60
C LYS A 202 17.81 -16.41 0.53
N ASN A 203 18.77 -17.17 -0.01
CA ASN A 203 18.61 -18.60 -0.25
C ASN A 203 19.13 -19.49 0.89
N GLN A 204 20.06 -19.02 1.73
CA GLN A 204 20.80 -19.95 2.60
C GLN A 204 20.04 -20.45 3.83
N THR A 205 19.24 -19.67 4.56
CA THR A 205 18.77 -20.16 5.88
C THR A 205 17.56 -19.43 6.47
N LEU A 206 17.27 -18.20 6.05
CA LEU A 206 16.32 -17.37 6.76
C LEU A 206 14.84 -17.73 6.51
N PRO A 207 14.39 -18.03 5.27
CA PRO A 207 12.97 -18.28 5.01
C PRO A 207 12.49 -19.64 5.55
N SER A 208 13.28 -20.70 5.37
CA SER A 208 12.93 -22.06 5.78
C SER A 208 12.92 -22.18 7.30
N THR A 209 14.01 -21.81 7.97
CA THR A 209 14.12 -21.87 9.43
C THR A 209 13.06 -21.01 10.12
N TYR A 210 12.76 -19.84 9.57
CA TYR A 210 11.72 -18.96 10.12
C TYR A 210 10.31 -19.55 9.96
N GLN A 211 10.03 -20.15 8.80
CA GLN A 211 8.77 -20.82 8.56
C GLN A 211 8.61 -22.05 9.46
N ASP A 212 9.67 -22.84 9.62
CA ASP A 212 9.71 -24.01 10.50
C ASP A 212 9.53 -23.60 11.97
N LEU A 213 10.16 -22.50 12.39
CA LEU A 213 9.98 -21.95 13.72
C LEU A 213 8.55 -21.47 13.94
N ARG A 214 7.94 -20.76 12.97
CA ARG A 214 6.53 -20.35 13.01
C ARG A 214 5.60 -21.55 13.08
N ASN A 215 5.86 -22.59 12.28
CA ASN A 215 5.12 -23.85 12.33
C ASN A 215 5.24 -24.51 13.71
N THR A 216 6.43 -24.49 14.30
CA THR A 216 6.66 -25.02 15.65
C THR A 216 5.90 -24.21 16.71
N ILE A 217 5.97 -22.88 16.67
CA ILE A 217 5.25 -22.00 17.60
C ILE A 217 3.74 -22.22 17.50
N THR A 218 3.20 -22.28 16.28
CA THR A 218 1.76 -22.53 16.08
C THR A 218 1.35 -23.92 16.58
N GLN A 219 2.15 -24.95 16.32
CA GLN A 219 1.90 -26.30 16.87
C GLN A 219 1.94 -26.30 18.40
N LEU A 220 2.92 -25.64 19.02
CA LEU A 220 3.02 -25.53 20.48
C LEU A 220 1.82 -24.78 21.07
N GLN A 221 1.37 -23.69 20.45
CA GLN A 221 0.18 -22.97 20.88
C GLN A 221 -1.08 -23.84 20.82
N VAL A 222 -1.25 -24.63 19.75
CA VAL A 222 -2.34 -25.60 19.62
C VAL A 222 -2.25 -26.65 20.73
N ASN A 223 -1.08 -27.23 20.95
CA ASN A 223 -0.87 -28.24 21.99
C ASN A 223 -1.14 -27.68 23.39
N LEU A 224 -0.67 -26.47 23.70
CA LEU A 224 -0.94 -25.81 24.97
C LEU A 224 -2.45 -25.61 25.17
N ASN A 225 -3.16 -25.08 24.17
CA ASN A 225 -4.60 -24.92 24.25
C ASN A 225 -5.35 -26.26 24.37
N GLU A 226 -4.87 -27.33 23.74
CA GLU A 226 -5.43 -28.68 23.91
C GLU A 226 -5.23 -29.18 25.34
N ARG A 227 -4.08 -28.94 25.97
CA ARG A 227 -3.84 -29.29 27.39
C ARG A 227 -4.70 -28.45 28.34
N ASP A 228 -4.79 -27.15 28.12
CA ASP A 228 -5.65 -26.26 28.91
C ASP A 228 -7.12 -26.70 28.80
N GLN A 229 -7.55 -27.10 27.60
CA GLN A 229 -8.90 -27.61 27.39
C GLN A 229 -9.13 -28.96 28.07
N GLN A 230 -8.12 -29.84 28.12
CA GLN A 230 -8.19 -31.11 28.85
C GLN A 230 -8.40 -30.88 30.35
N ALA A 231 -7.75 -29.87 30.93
CA ALA A 231 -7.92 -29.51 32.34
C ALA A 231 -9.36 -29.05 32.68
N LEU A 232 -10.12 -28.58 31.68
CA LEU A 232 -11.51 -28.16 31.82
C LEU A 232 -12.53 -29.28 31.54
N LEU A 233 -12.09 -30.52 31.27
CA LEU A 233 -13.01 -31.62 30.97
C LEU A 233 -13.87 -32.06 32.15
N ASN A 234 -13.59 -31.61 33.37
CA ASN A 234 -14.50 -31.87 34.49
C ASN A 234 -15.42 -30.66 34.78
N ASP A 235 -15.26 -29.60 34.01
CA ASP A 235 -15.90 -28.32 34.27
C ASP A 235 -17.09 -28.11 33.31
N LEU A 236 -18.16 -27.51 33.84
CA LEU A 236 -19.34 -27.10 33.08
C LEU A 236 -19.73 -25.67 33.42
N GLU A 237 -20.51 -25.06 32.54
CA GLU A 237 -20.99 -23.69 32.67
C GLU A 237 -22.52 -23.67 32.60
N ILE A 238 -23.15 -23.13 33.64
CA ILE A 238 -24.60 -22.97 33.75
C ILE A 238 -24.94 -21.49 33.52
N SER A 239 -25.87 -21.25 32.61
CA SER A 239 -26.34 -19.91 32.25
C SER A 239 -27.85 -19.80 32.43
N GLY A 240 -28.35 -18.60 32.71
CA GLY A 240 -29.80 -18.35 32.86
C GLY A 240 -30.35 -18.50 34.28
N ILE A 241 -29.48 -18.65 35.28
CA ILE A 241 -29.89 -18.70 36.70
C ILE A 241 -29.89 -17.28 37.29
N PRO A 242 -31.02 -16.78 37.82
CA PRO A 242 -31.09 -15.50 38.55
C PRO A 242 -30.11 -15.42 39.71
N GLU A 243 -29.58 -14.24 40.00
CA GLU A 243 -28.67 -13.98 41.14
C GLU A 243 -29.49 -13.52 42.34
N ASN A 244 -29.27 -14.12 43.50
CA ASN A 244 -29.89 -13.70 44.75
C ASN A 244 -28.83 -13.37 45.82
N SER A 245 -29.16 -12.43 46.70
CA SER A 245 -28.35 -12.18 47.90
C SER A 245 -28.36 -13.43 48.79
N ASN A 246 -27.18 -13.89 49.22
CA ASN A 246 -26.99 -15.07 50.07
C ASN A 246 -27.38 -16.41 49.41
N GLU A 247 -27.18 -16.57 48.10
CA GLU A 247 -27.40 -17.84 47.42
C GLU A 247 -26.29 -18.88 47.71
N SER A 248 -26.69 -20.15 47.89
CA SER A 248 -25.75 -21.27 47.91
C SER A 248 -25.60 -21.85 46.51
N VAL A 249 -24.49 -21.53 45.84
CA VAL A 249 -24.23 -22.00 44.47
C VAL A 249 -24.20 -23.53 44.36
N PRO A 250 -23.54 -24.30 45.27
CA PRO A 250 -23.57 -25.76 45.21
C PRO A 250 -24.99 -26.34 45.28
N HIS A 251 -25.84 -25.79 46.16
CA HIS A 251 -27.23 -26.24 46.28
C HIS A 251 -28.03 -26.01 44.99
N ILE A 252 -27.84 -24.86 44.34
CA ILE A 252 -28.46 -24.57 43.03
C ILE A 252 -28.02 -25.60 41.99
N VAL A 253 -26.74 -25.99 41.97
CA VAL A 253 -26.22 -26.99 41.03
C VAL A 253 -26.88 -28.36 41.25
N VAL A 254 -27.05 -28.77 42.50
CA VAL A 254 -27.78 -30.00 42.86
C VAL A 254 -29.25 -29.93 42.42
N ALA A 255 -29.93 -28.81 42.66
CA ALA A 255 -31.31 -28.61 42.21
C ALA A 255 -31.45 -28.67 40.67
N VAL A 256 -30.50 -28.06 39.96
CA VAL A 256 -30.43 -28.12 38.49
C VAL A 256 -30.21 -29.56 38.01
N ALA A 257 -29.30 -30.31 38.64
CA ALA A 257 -29.06 -31.72 38.31
C ALA A 257 -30.33 -32.57 38.51
N ALA A 258 -31.01 -32.41 39.64
CA ALA A 258 -32.27 -33.09 39.94
C ALA A 258 -33.36 -32.76 38.91
N LYS A 259 -33.50 -31.48 38.51
CA LYS A 259 -34.43 -31.06 37.45
C LYS A 259 -34.12 -31.71 36.10
N LEU A 260 -32.84 -31.92 35.81
CA LEU A 260 -32.37 -32.63 34.62
C LEU A 260 -32.49 -34.16 34.74
N GLY A 261 -32.88 -34.69 35.91
CA GLY A 261 -33.01 -36.12 36.16
C GLY A 261 -31.68 -36.82 36.41
N THR A 262 -30.67 -36.10 36.88
CA THR A 262 -29.35 -36.65 37.25
C THR A 262 -29.21 -36.61 38.77
N GLN A 263 -28.75 -37.71 39.37
CA GLN A 263 -28.44 -37.72 40.79
C GLN A 263 -27.06 -37.08 40.98
N LEU A 264 -27.01 -36.00 41.76
CA LEU A 264 -25.80 -35.27 42.06
C LEU A 264 -25.81 -34.90 43.54
N GLU A 265 -24.75 -35.27 44.25
CA GLU A 265 -24.56 -34.87 45.65
C GLU A 265 -23.60 -33.69 45.74
N GLU A 266 -23.62 -32.97 46.87
CA GLU A 266 -22.66 -31.88 47.11
C GLU A 266 -21.20 -32.39 47.17
N SER A 267 -20.99 -33.66 47.53
CA SER A 267 -19.69 -34.35 47.55
C SER A 267 -19.07 -34.54 46.15
N ASP A 268 -19.90 -34.56 45.10
CA ASP A 268 -19.45 -34.65 43.71
C ASP A 268 -18.97 -33.31 43.15
N ILE A 269 -19.23 -32.20 43.85
CA ILE A 269 -18.87 -30.85 43.45
C ILE A 269 -17.54 -30.46 44.09
N VAL A 270 -16.50 -30.30 43.28
CA VAL A 270 -15.20 -29.79 43.75
C VAL A 270 -15.27 -28.29 44.03
N SER A 271 -15.90 -27.55 43.12
CA SER A 271 -16.08 -26.10 43.26
C SER A 271 -17.24 -25.61 42.40
N ALA A 272 -18.06 -24.70 42.92
CA ALA A 272 -19.09 -24.03 42.16
C ALA A 272 -19.13 -22.54 42.52
N SER A 273 -19.03 -21.65 41.53
CA SER A 273 -19.02 -20.21 41.77
C SER A 273 -19.53 -19.40 40.58
N ARG A 274 -20.04 -18.19 40.86
CA ARG A 274 -20.41 -17.22 39.83
C ARG A 274 -19.16 -16.59 39.22
N VAL A 275 -19.09 -16.53 37.89
CA VAL A 275 -17.96 -15.95 37.16
C VAL A 275 -18.40 -14.72 36.37
N GLY A 276 -17.63 -13.64 36.47
CA GLY A 276 -17.85 -12.37 35.78
C GLY A 276 -18.06 -11.20 36.74
N ASN A 277 -18.12 -9.99 36.18
CA ASN A 277 -18.36 -8.77 36.95
C ASN A 277 -19.74 -8.81 37.62
N SER A 278 -19.75 -8.58 38.93
CA SER A 278 -20.97 -8.50 39.73
C SER A 278 -21.93 -7.43 39.20
N GLN A 279 -23.24 -7.71 39.24
CA GLN A 279 -24.31 -6.85 38.72
C GLN A 279 -24.22 -5.40 39.21
N ARG A 280 -23.64 -5.17 40.41
CA ARG A 280 -23.46 -3.84 41.01
C ARG A 280 -22.78 -2.80 40.11
N PHE A 281 -22.01 -3.23 39.10
CA PHE A 281 -21.36 -2.33 38.13
C PHE A 281 -22.05 -2.28 36.74
N SER A 282 -22.92 -3.23 36.40
CA SER A 282 -23.53 -3.33 35.05
C SER A 282 -24.92 -2.71 34.95
N ASP A 283 -25.58 -2.45 36.08
CA ASP A 283 -26.98 -2.00 36.10
C ASP A 283 -27.17 -0.59 35.52
N LEU A 284 -26.19 0.29 35.67
CA LEU A 284 -26.23 1.67 35.17
C LEU A 284 -26.35 1.77 33.64
N ASN A 285 -25.81 0.82 32.88
CA ASN A 285 -25.77 0.88 31.42
C ASN A 285 -26.82 -0.02 30.76
N THR A 286 -27.32 -1.03 31.48
CA THR A 286 -28.24 -2.04 30.92
C THR A 286 -29.71 -1.65 31.07
N GLN A 287 -30.07 -0.95 32.16
CA GLN A 287 -31.42 -0.41 32.37
C GLN A 287 -31.73 0.76 31.42
N ALA A 288 -30.72 1.57 31.05
CA ALA A 288 -30.87 2.67 30.11
C ALA A 288 -31.28 2.24 28.68
N LEU A 289 -31.07 0.96 28.33
CA LEU A 289 -31.39 0.39 27.02
C LEU A 289 -32.60 -0.56 27.05
N GLY A 290 -33.34 -0.63 28.16
CA GLY A 290 -34.51 -1.51 28.32
C GLY A 290 -34.21 -3.00 28.20
N ARG A 291 -32.95 -3.42 28.41
CA ARG A 291 -32.54 -4.82 28.29
C ARG A 291 -32.63 -5.51 29.65
N PRO A 292 -33.16 -6.74 29.75
CA PRO A 292 -33.18 -7.46 31.01
C PRO A 292 -31.77 -7.68 31.57
N PRO A 293 -31.60 -7.66 32.90
CA PRO A 293 -30.30 -7.85 33.55
C PRO A 293 -29.73 -9.22 33.18
N ARG A 294 -28.44 -9.25 32.82
CA ARG A 294 -27.74 -10.49 32.47
C ARG A 294 -27.05 -11.05 33.71
N HIS A 295 -27.69 -12.01 34.35
CA HIS A 295 -27.09 -12.84 35.40
C HIS A 295 -25.80 -13.55 34.93
N ARG A 296 -24.80 -13.54 35.81
CA ARG A 296 -23.50 -14.21 35.65
C ARG A 296 -23.65 -15.71 35.53
N HIS A 297 -22.74 -16.31 34.76
CA HIS A 297 -22.64 -17.75 34.63
C HIS A 297 -22.14 -18.38 35.91
N ILE A 298 -22.64 -19.57 36.22
CA ILE A 298 -22.09 -20.43 37.27
C ILE A 298 -21.12 -21.39 36.59
N VAL A 299 -19.87 -21.42 37.06
CA VAL A 299 -18.90 -22.44 36.65
C VAL A 299 -18.83 -23.49 37.75
N VAL A 300 -18.93 -24.76 37.35
CA VAL A 300 -18.92 -25.91 38.25
C VAL A 300 -17.82 -26.85 37.81
N ARG A 301 -16.98 -27.28 38.75
CA ARG A 301 -16.06 -28.40 38.59
C ARG A 301 -16.60 -29.60 39.34
N LEU A 302 -16.75 -30.71 38.62
CA LEU A 302 -17.19 -31.98 39.17
C LEU A 302 -16.01 -32.91 39.43
N CYS A 303 -16.14 -33.80 40.40
CA CYS A 303 -15.12 -34.81 40.72
C CYS A 303 -14.93 -35.79 39.56
N ARG A 304 -16.03 -36.14 38.87
CA ARG A 304 -16.04 -37.18 37.83
C ARG A 304 -16.54 -36.63 36.50
N ARG A 305 -15.75 -36.90 35.47
CA ARG A 305 -16.05 -36.57 34.07
C ARG A 305 -17.37 -37.16 33.58
N VAL A 306 -17.71 -38.37 34.06
CA VAL A 306 -18.91 -39.12 33.67
C VAL A 306 -20.19 -38.39 34.07
N ILE A 307 -20.26 -37.86 35.30
CA ILE A 307 -21.42 -37.10 35.81
C ILE A 307 -21.60 -35.83 34.99
N ARG A 308 -20.50 -35.14 34.67
CA ARG A 308 -20.53 -33.97 33.80
C ARG A 308 -21.09 -34.29 32.41
N ASP A 309 -20.64 -35.39 31.78
CA ASP A 309 -21.16 -35.82 30.48
C ASP A 309 -22.64 -36.21 30.54
N GLU A 310 -23.05 -36.86 31.62
CA GLU A 310 -24.45 -37.20 31.87
C GLU A 310 -25.33 -35.96 31.98
N LEU A 311 -24.93 -34.96 32.78
CA LEU A 311 -25.64 -33.68 32.91
C LEU A 311 -25.79 -32.99 31.55
N LEU A 312 -24.71 -32.93 30.75
CA LEU A 312 -24.74 -32.32 29.43
C LEU A 312 -25.65 -33.09 28.46
N ARG A 313 -25.66 -34.42 28.49
CA ARG A 313 -26.59 -35.24 27.70
C ARG A 313 -28.04 -35.00 28.12
N ASN A 314 -28.31 -35.06 29.42
CA ASN A 314 -29.65 -34.89 29.97
C ASN A 314 -30.21 -33.49 29.69
N ALA A 315 -29.36 -32.45 29.74
CA ALA A 315 -29.72 -31.09 29.33
C ALA A 315 -30.09 -30.98 27.84
N ARG A 316 -29.44 -31.74 26.96
CA ARG A 316 -29.79 -31.78 25.52
C ARG A 316 -31.13 -32.46 25.28
N VAL A 317 -31.43 -33.53 26.03
CA VAL A 317 -32.72 -34.25 25.97
C VAL A 317 -33.85 -33.36 26.52
N ARG A 318 -33.65 -32.74 27.67
CA ARG A 318 -34.60 -31.84 28.33
C ARG A 318 -34.44 -30.39 27.90
N ARG A 319 -34.38 -30.18 26.58
CA ARG A 319 -34.21 -28.83 26.01
C ARG A 319 -35.41 -27.95 26.40
N GLY A 320 -35.14 -26.79 26.99
CA GLY A 320 -36.18 -25.85 27.44
C GLY A 320 -36.51 -25.94 28.93
N ALA A 321 -35.74 -26.70 29.72
CA ALA A 321 -35.82 -26.65 31.18
C ALA A 321 -35.72 -25.20 31.69
N THR A 322 -36.65 -24.84 32.56
CA THR A 322 -36.74 -23.50 33.15
C THR A 322 -36.32 -23.51 34.60
N THR A 323 -36.07 -22.33 35.14
CA THR A 323 -35.74 -22.11 36.54
C THR A 323 -36.93 -22.30 37.50
N ALA A 324 -38.11 -22.63 36.96
CA ALA A 324 -39.25 -23.04 37.77
C ALA A 324 -38.92 -24.29 38.58
N ASP A 325 -39.38 -24.32 39.83
CA ASP A 325 -39.22 -25.44 40.76
C ASP A 325 -37.76 -25.77 41.13
N LEU A 326 -36.81 -24.84 40.91
CA LEU A 326 -35.43 -24.98 41.40
C LEU A 326 -35.26 -24.61 42.87
N GLY A 327 -36.36 -24.31 43.59
CA GLY A 327 -36.29 -23.85 44.99
C GLY A 327 -35.65 -22.46 45.16
N LEU A 328 -35.56 -21.68 44.07
CA LEU A 328 -35.05 -20.31 44.10
C LEU A 328 -36.11 -19.35 44.67
N PRO A 329 -35.70 -18.22 45.28
CA PRO A 329 -36.57 -17.10 45.62
C PRO A 329 -37.49 -16.68 44.47
N SER A 330 -38.60 -16.00 44.79
CA SER A 330 -39.60 -15.56 43.80
C SER A 330 -38.96 -14.81 42.63
N HIS A 331 -39.07 -15.40 41.43
CA HIS A 331 -38.52 -14.86 40.19
C HIS A 331 -39.38 -15.34 39.00
N GLU A 332 -39.31 -14.61 37.88
CA GLU A 332 -39.95 -15.05 36.64
C GLU A 332 -39.25 -16.30 36.09
N PRO A 333 -39.98 -17.39 35.79
CA PRO A 333 -39.40 -18.59 35.18
C PRO A 333 -38.70 -18.28 33.86
N ARG A 334 -37.44 -18.70 33.75
CA ARG A 334 -36.61 -18.47 32.55
C ARG A 334 -35.87 -19.75 32.15
N PRO A 335 -35.57 -19.94 30.86
CA PRO A 335 -34.78 -21.09 30.43
C PRO A 335 -33.33 -20.97 30.93
N PHE A 336 -32.78 -22.08 31.40
CA PHE A 336 -31.36 -22.19 31.71
C PHE A 336 -30.68 -23.13 30.71
N TYR A 337 -29.36 -22.98 30.54
CA TYR A 337 -28.57 -23.79 29.62
C TYR A 337 -27.28 -24.27 30.28
N LEU A 338 -26.96 -25.54 30.06
CA LEU A 338 -25.69 -26.15 30.42
C LEU A 338 -24.80 -26.24 29.19
N ASN A 339 -23.58 -25.75 29.32
CA ASN A 339 -22.56 -25.80 28.28
C ASN A 339 -21.27 -26.42 28.83
N GLU A 340 -20.46 -26.95 27.93
CA GLU A 340 -19.08 -27.35 28.25
C GLU A 340 -18.25 -26.11 28.58
N ARG A 341 -17.33 -26.24 29.54
CA ARG A 341 -16.39 -25.15 29.81
C ARG A 341 -15.29 -25.15 28.76
N LEU A 342 -15.22 -24.09 27.97
CA LEU A 342 -14.20 -23.90 26.95
C LEU A 342 -13.08 -22.97 27.42
N THR A 343 -11.87 -23.18 26.92
CA THR A 343 -10.79 -22.17 27.00
C THR A 343 -11.23 -20.87 26.32
N SER A 344 -10.56 -19.76 26.65
CA SER A 344 -10.84 -18.47 26.00
C SER A 344 -10.72 -18.57 24.48
N THR A 345 -9.66 -19.20 24.00
CA THR A 345 -9.37 -19.43 22.57
C THR A 345 -10.49 -20.23 21.90
N ASN A 346 -10.88 -21.37 22.49
CA ASN A 346 -11.95 -22.20 21.92
C ASN A 346 -13.30 -21.50 21.96
N ARG A 347 -13.60 -20.74 23.01
CA ARG A 347 -14.84 -19.94 23.09
C ARG A 347 -14.91 -18.89 21.98
N GLN A 348 -13.81 -18.18 21.74
CA GLN A 348 -13.72 -17.21 20.64
C GLN A 348 -13.83 -17.89 19.27
N LEU A 349 -13.13 -19.01 19.08
CA LEU A 349 -13.17 -19.79 17.84
C LEU A 349 -14.58 -20.31 17.55
N PHE A 350 -15.26 -20.83 18.57
CA PHE A 350 -16.64 -21.32 18.47
C PHE A 350 -17.62 -20.20 18.11
N GLY A 351 -17.47 -19.02 18.75
CA GLY A 351 -18.26 -17.83 18.41
C GLY A 351 -18.09 -17.43 16.94
N LYS A 352 -16.84 -17.25 16.50
CA LYS A 352 -16.51 -16.92 15.11
C LYS A 352 -17.06 -17.96 14.12
N ALA A 353 -16.88 -19.25 14.41
CA ALA A 353 -17.41 -20.32 13.58
C ALA A 353 -18.94 -20.23 13.46
N ARG A 354 -19.66 -20.01 14.56
CA ARG A 354 -21.13 -19.86 14.52
C ARG A 354 -21.61 -18.62 13.79
N ASP A 355 -20.86 -17.53 13.85
CA ASP A 355 -21.24 -16.28 13.18
C ASP A 355 -21.04 -16.38 11.67
N ILE A 356 -19.88 -16.88 11.23
CA ILE A 356 -19.57 -17.08 9.82
C ILE A 356 -20.45 -18.21 9.24
N GLY A 357 -20.54 -19.34 9.93
CA GLY A 357 -21.28 -20.50 9.46
C GLY A 357 -22.78 -20.24 9.30
N ARG A 358 -23.38 -19.37 10.15
CA ARG A 358 -24.77 -18.92 9.96
C ARG A 358 -24.96 -18.14 8.66
N GLY A 359 -24.00 -17.30 8.27
CA GLY A 359 -24.04 -16.56 7.01
C GLY A 359 -23.88 -17.46 5.77
N LEU A 360 -23.23 -18.62 5.93
CA LEU A 360 -22.94 -19.58 4.86
C LEU A 360 -23.82 -20.83 4.91
N ASN A 361 -24.92 -20.79 5.64
CA ASN A 361 -25.89 -21.89 5.78
C ASN A 361 -25.29 -23.23 6.26
N TRP A 362 -24.28 -23.18 7.13
CA TRP A 362 -23.79 -24.38 7.83
C TRP A 362 -24.81 -24.79 8.90
N LYS A 363 -25.43 -25.95 8.71
CA LYS A 363 -26.54 -26.41 9.57
C LYS A 363 -26.10 -26.75 11.00
N TYR A 364 -24.91 -27.32 11.18
CA TYR A 364 -24.45 -27.82 12.47
C TYR A 364 -23.07 -27.31 12.85
N ILE A 365 -22.99 -26.63 13.99
CA ILE A 365 -21.73 -26.23 14.64
C ILE A 365 -21.89 -26.48 16.13
N TRP A 366 -21.07 -27.35 16.69
CA TRP A 366 -21.21 -27.81 18.08
C TRP A 366 -19.86 -28.09 18.73
N THR A 367 -19.89 -28.28 20.05
CA THR A 367 -18.75 -28.74 20.83
C THR A 367 -18.97 -30.15 21.33
N LYS A 368 -17.86 -30.88 21.44
CA LYS A 368 -17.79 -32.17 22.11
C LYS A 368 -16.38 -32.31 22.71
N GLU A 369 -16.31 -32.50 24.02
CA GLU A 369 -15.06 -32.62 24.78
C GLU A 369 -14.14 -31.40 24.60
N GLY A 370 -14.73 -30.21 24.56
CA GLY A 370 -14.01 -28.95 24.34
C GLY A 370 -13.52 -28.73 22.91
N ARG A 371 -13.71 -29.70 22.00
CA ARG A 371 -13.36 -29.60 20.58
C ARG A 371 -14.56 -29.09 19.78
N ILE A 372 -14.28 -28.27 18.78
CA ILE A 372 -15.31 -27.65 17.94
C ILE A 372 -15.44 -28.44 16.64
N PHE A 373 -16.68 -28.73 16.27
CA PHE A 373 -17.01 -29.45 15.05
C PHE A 373 -18.03 -28.66 14.24
N ALA A 374 -17.94 -28.81 12.92
CA ALA A 374 -18.85 -28.22 11.96
C ALA A 374 -19.25 -29.24 10.89
N ARG A 375 -20.49 -29.14 10.43
CA ARG A 375 -21.08 -29.96 9.37
C ARG A 375 -22.12 -29.13 8.61
N GLN A 376 -22.03 -29.12 7.28
CA GLN A 376 -22.87 -28.28 6.43
C GLN A 376 -24.31 -28.82 6.32
N SER A 377 -24.47 -30.13 6.08
CA SER A 377 -25.77 -30.79 5.91
C SER A 377 -25.82 -32.17 6.56
N ASP A 378 -26.97 -32.83 6.58
CA ASP A 378 -27.15 -34.17 7.18
C ASP A 378 -26.36 -35.29 6.47
N SER A 379 -25.87 -35.04 5.25
CA SER A 379 -25.06 -35.96 4.46
C SER A 379 -23.59 -35.55 4.37
N SER A 380 -23.24 -34.30 4.72
CA SER A 380 -21.87 -33.81 4.56
C SER A 380 -20.89 -34.43 5.56
N LYS A 381 -19.58 -34.31 5.30
CA LYS A 381 -18.53 -34.72 6.25
C LYS A 381 -18.52 -33.82 7.49
N ILE A 382 -18.10 -34.38 8.62
CA ILE A 382 -17.84 -33.64 9.86
C ILE A 382 -16.41 -33.13 9.83
N HIS A 383 -16.22 -31.85 10.13
CA HIS A 383 -14.92 -31.21 10.21
C HIS A 383 -14.63 -30.73 11.63
N GLN A 384 -13.41 -30.96 12.12
CA GLN A 384 -12.93 -30.36 13.36
C GLN A 384 -12.29 -29.00 13.07
N LEU A 385 -12.64 -27.98 13.86
CA LEU A 385 -12.07 -26.65 13.78
C LEU A 385 -11.08 -26.47 14.94
N ARG A 386 -9.78 -26.39 14.65
CA ARG A 386 -8.73 -26.15 15.66
C ARG A 386 -8.22 -24.71 15.65
N SER A 387 -8.33 -24.06 14.50
CA SER A 387 -7.79 -22.72 14.26
C SER A 387 -8.73 -21.86 13.43
N ILE A 388 -8.42 -20.57 13.31
CA ILE A 388 -9.12 -19.66 12.42
C ILE A 388 -8.89 -20.08 10.94
N ALA A 389 -7.68 -20.53 10.61
CA ALA A 389 -7.36 -21.03 9.27
C ALA A 389 -8.24 -22.25 8.87
N ASP A 390 -8.64 -23.08 9.85
CA ASP A 390 -9.60 -24.16 9.59
C ASP A 390 -10.98 -23.64 9.21
N ILE A 391 -11.45 -22.55 9.85
CA ILE A 391 -12.71 -21.90 9.49
C ILE A 391 -12.63 -21.40 8.05
N GLU A 392 -11.56 -20.68 7.70
CA GLU A 392 -11.34 -20.13 6.35
C GLU A 392 -11.31 -21.24 5.29
N ARG A 393 -10.49 -22.27 5.52
CA ARG A 393 -10.32 -23.42 4.61
C ARG A 393 -11.58 -24.27 4.47
N ILE A 394 -12.32 -24.51 5.57
CA ILE A 394 -13.48 -25.42 5.55
C ILE A 394 -14.74 -24.68 5.11
N PHE A 395 -14.92 -23.42 5.53
CA PHE A 395 -16.11 -22.65 5.15
C PHE A 395 -15.93 -21.94 3.80
N GLY A 396 -14.71 -21.89 3.25
CA GLY A 396 -14.41 -21.26 1.97
C GLY A 396 -14.37 -19.73 2.05
N VAL A 397 -14.03 -19.18 3.21
CA VAL A 397 -13.89 -17.72 3.39
C VAL A 397 -12.42 -17.37 3.22
N LEU A 398 -12.05 -16.84 2.05
CA LEU A 398 -10.75 -16.21 1.88
C LEU A 398 -10.80 -14.84 2.58
N SER A 399 -10.00 -14.66 3.62
CA SER A 399 -9.83 -13.35 4.24
C SER A 399 -9.04 -12.45 3.28
N GLU A 400 -9.60 -11.30 2.89
CA GLU A 400 -8.97 -10.27 2.04
C GLU A 400 -7.71 -9.63 2.65
N ASN A 401 -7.15 -10.17 3.73
CA ASN A 401 -6.12 -9.51 4.55
C ASN A 401 -4.73 -10.17 4.52
N SER A 402 -4.45 -11.10 3.59
CA SER A 402 -3.12 -11.71 3.46
C SER A 402 -2.31 -11.22 2.25
N SER A 403 -2.65 -10.05 1.70
CA SER A 403 -1.89 -9.44 0.60
C SER A 403 -1.79 -7.94 0.81
N LYS A 404 -0.83 -7.53 1.65
CA LYS A 404 -0.22 -6.20 1.66
C LYS A 404 1.08 -6.22 2.44
#